data_AF-U5QH10-F1
#
_entry.id   AF-U5QH10-F1
#
_cell.length_a   1.000
_cell.length_b   1.000
_cell.length_c   1.000
_cell.angle_alpha   90.00
_cell.angle_beta   90.00
_cell.angle_gamma   90.00
#
_symmetry.space_group_name_H-M   'P 1'
#
loop_
_entity.id
_entity.type
_entity.pdbx_description
1 polymer ?
#
loop_
_entity_poly.entity_id
_entity_poly.type
_entity_poly.pdbx_seq_one_letter_code
_entity_poly.pdbx_strand_id
1 'polypeptide(L)'
;MPKALPSKFLIAAVRFTWTALWHTMMARLAPRDRAGAYVRPESQFRHQISDAPDNPYQPQAGRYRLIVGMGCPWAHRTLVVRAIKGLEAAIPVVVVVPDPLEGGWVFERAHEGCRSLAEFYRLSQAGYTGRSTVPVLWDSQTRTIVNNESAEIIVLLDAAFERFAARPGQNLYPEGLKAQIDEWNSRIYAAINDGVYRTGFAQSQSAYEQAVNRLFAALDDIDAALETRRYLCGEKLSLADVRLFTTLIRFDLVYHGLFKCNRRRVRDYAHLWGYLRDLYQLPGIADTCDFDTIRCDYYGNLFPLNPGGIIPPGPDLQELSTPHDRERLGSAEAHTGG
;
A
#
# COMPACT_ATOMS: atom_id res chain seq x y z
N MET A 1 -47.93 15.12 -2.74
CA MET A 1 -48.03 13.67 -2.52
C MET A 1 -47.07 13.27 -1.41
N PRO A 2 -47.54 12.70 -0.28
CA PRO A 2 -46.64 12.12 0.71
C PRO A 2 -45.89 10.95 0.05
N LYS A 3 -44.56 11.00 0.06
CA LYS A 3 -43.72 9.92 -0.48
C LYS A 3 -43.89 8.71 0.45
N ALA A 4 -44.73 7.75 0.08
CA ALA A 4 -44.89 6.51 0.82
C ALA A 4 -43.61 5.66 0.73
N LEU A 5 -43.28 4.93 1.80
CA LEU A 5 -42.17 3.99 1.79
C LEU A 5 -42.43 2.84 0.79
N PRO A 6 -41.37 2.24 0.20
CA PRO A 6 -41.52 1.08 -0.68
C PRO A 6 -42.22 -0.11 0.01
N SER A 7 -42.91 -0.95 -0.77
CA SER A 7 -43.61 -2.12 -0.23
C SER A 7 -42.63 -3.14 0.37
N LYS A 8 -43.05 -3.87 1.41
CA LYS A 8 -42.22 -4.93 2.04
C LYS A 8 -41.74 -5.98 1.04
N PHE A 9 -42.60 -6.35 0.08
CA PHE A 9 -42.26 -7.30 -0.98
C PHE A 9 -41.14 -6.78 -1.88
N LEU A 10 -41.24 -5.54 -2.34
CA LEU A 10 -40.21 -4.91 -3.16
C LEU A 10 -38.86 -4.86 -2.43
N ILE A 11 -38.87 -4.46 -1.15
CA ILE A 11 -37.66 -4.42 -0.31
C ILE A 11 -37.03 -5.82 -0.19
N ALA A 12 -37.83 -6.84 0.09
CA ALA A 12 -37.34 -8.21 0.23
C ALA A 12 -36.71 -8.76 -1.06
N ALA A 13 -37.38 -8.56 -2.20
CA ALA A 13 -36.90 -9.00 -3.51
C ALA A 13 -35.59 -8.29 -3.89
N VAL A 14 -35.55 -6.95 -3.77
CA VAL A 14 -34.34 -6.16 -4.08
C VAL A 14 -33.20 -6.54 -3.15
N ARG A 15 -33.44 -6.74 -1.84
CA ARG A 15 -32.40 -7.16 -0.90
C ARG A 15 -31.81 -8.52 -1.28
N PHE A 16 -32.65 -9.49 -1.63
CA PHE A 16 -32.17 -10.80 -2.08
C PHE A 16 -31.31 -10.69 -3.34
N THR A 17 -31.81 -10.02 -4.38
CA THR A 17 -31.09 -9.84 -5.65
C THR A 17 -29.77 -9.09 -5.44
N TRP A 18 -29.79 -8.00 -4.68
CA TRP A 18 -28.61 -7.21 -4.37
C TRP A 18 -27.55 -8.03 -3.64
N THR A 19 -27.93 -8.75 -2.58
CA THR A 19 -27.01 -9.58 -1.80
C THR A 19 -26.41 -10.71 -2.67
N ALA A 20 -27.21 -11.35 -3.52
CA ALA A 20 -26.71 -12.39 -4.42
C ALA A 20 -25.66 -11.85 -5.40
N LEU A 21 -25.96 -10.74 -6.07
CA LEU A 21 -25.03 -10.09 -7.00
C LEU A 21 -23.76 -9.61 -6.29
N TRP A 22 -23.90 -9.01 -5.11
CA TRP A 22 -22.78 -8.58 -4.29
C TRP A 22 -21.81 -9.74 -3.99
N HIS A 23 -22.32 -10.90 -3.58
CA HIS A 23 -21.47 -12.07 -3.34
C HIS A 23 -20.76 -12.58 -4.59
N THR A 24 -21.43 -12.61 -5.75
CA THR A 24 -20.81 -13.01 -7.02
C THR A 24 -19.66 -12.08 -7.40
N MET A 25 -19.84 -10.77 -7.26
CA MET A 25 -18.82 -9.80 -7.59
C MET A 25 -17.65 -9.82 -6.60
N MET A 26 -17.96 -9.90 -5.31
CA MET A 26 -16.94 -10.00 -4.26
C MET A 26 -16.08 -11.25 -4.40
N ALA A 27 -16.61 -12.38 -4.88
CA ALA A 27 -15.82 -13.58 -5.12
C ALA A 27 -14.68 -13.37 -6.15
N ARG A 28 -14.85 -12.43 -7.11
CA ARG A 28 -13.82 -12.07 -8.09
C ARG A 28 -12.88 -10.99 -7.57
N LEU A 29 -13.43 -9.93 -6.96
CA LEU A 29 -12.66 -8.81 -6.42
C LEU A 29 -11.78 -9.26 -5.24
N ALA A 30 -12.40 -9.94 -4.28
CA ALA A 30 -11.81 -10.37 -3.02
C ALA A 30 -12.13 -11.85 -2.74
N PRO A 31 -11.33 -12.77 -3.31
CA PRO A 31 -11.45 -14.20 -3.07
C PRO A 31 -11.43 -14.51 -1.57
N ARG A 32 -12.19 -15.51 -1.16
CA ARG A 32 -12.37 -15.85 0.25
C ARG A 32 -12.31 -17.34 0.52
N ASP A 33 -12.01 -17.68 1.76
CA ASP A 33 -12.14 -19.05 2.27
C ASP A 33 -13.61 -19.41 2.58
N ARG A 34 -13.81 -20.63 3.09
CA ARG A 34 -15.13 -21.13 3.50
C ARG A 34 -15.76 -20.34 4.65
N ALA A 35 -14.95 -19.71 5.50
CA ALA A 35 -15.39 -18.94 6.66
C ALA A 35 -15.76 -17.49 6.31
N GLY A 36 -15.46 -17.02 5.10
CA GLY A 36 -15.74 -15.64 4.69
C GLY A 36 -14.52 -14.72 4.75
N ALA A 37 -13.35 -15.23 5.13
CA ALA A 37 -12.13 -14.45 5.26
C ALA A 37 -11.46 -14.26 3.90
N TYR A 38 -11.04 -13.02 3.62
CA TYR A 38 -10.33 -12.68 2.40
C TYR A 38 -8.97 -13.40 2.32
N VAL A 39 -8.65 -13.92 1.13
CA VAL A 39 -7.38 -14.57 0.80
C VAL A 39 -6.73 -13.82 -0.36
N ARG A 40 -5.54 -13.25 -0.10
CA ARG A 40 -4.76 -12.51 -1.09
C ARG A 40 -4.06 -13.48 -2.05
N PRO A 41 -4.20 -13.31 -3.38
CA PRO A 41 -3.39 -14.03 -4.35
C PRO A 41 -1.92 -13.60 -4.30
N GLU A 42 -1.01 -14.53 -4.54
CA GLU A 42 0.44 -14.29 -4.51
C GLU A 42 0.98 -13.65 -5.81
N SER A 43 2.06 -12.87 -5.66
CA SER A 43 2.83 -12.28 -6.75
C SER A 43 3.66 -13.34 -7.49
N GLN A 44 3.73 -13.27 -8.82
CA GLN A 44 4.31 -14.33 -9.66
C GLN A 44 5.71 -14.00 -10.23
N PHE A 45 6.04 -12.72 -10.42
CA PHE A 45 7.37 -12.31 -10.90
C PHE A 45 8.25 -11.93 -9.71
N ARG A 46 9.37 -12.65 -9.55
CA ARG A 46 10.22 -12.62 -8.34
C ARG A 46 11.72 -12.57 -8.65
N HIS A 47 12.10 -12.08 -9.83
CA HIS A 47 13.51 -11.95 -10.18
C HIS A 47 14.21 -10.88 -9.34
N GLN A 48 15.53 -11.00 -9.23
CA GLN A 48 16.40 -10.13 -8.43
C GLN A 48 17.30 -9.29 -9.34
N ILE A 49 17.69 -8.11 -8.88
CA ILE A 49 18.70 -7.27 -9.51
C ILE A 49 19.98 -7.36 -8.68
N SER A 50 21.09 -7.72 -9.32
CA SER A 50 22.40 -7.78 -8.64
C SER A 50 23.56 -7.66 -9.62
N ASP A 51 24.73 -7.30 -9.11
CA ASP A 51 25.99 -7.23 -9.88
C ASP A 51 26.64 -8.61 -10.12
N ALA A 52 25.92 -9.71 -9.85
CA ALA A 52 26.46 -11.05 -10.10
C ALA A 52 26.67 -11.25 -11.62
N PRO A 53 27.82 -11.76 -12.10
CA PRO A 53 28.14 -11.79 -13.54
C PRO A 53 27.09 -12.45 -14.43
N ASP A 54 26.44 -13.50 -13.93
CA ASP A 54 25.44 -14.26 -14.68
C ASP A 54 23.99 -13.76 -14.46
N ASN A 55 23.79 -12.70 -13.67
CA ASN A 55 22.45 -12.13 -13.49
C ASN A 55 22.07 -11.31 -14.73
N PRO A 56 20.99 -11.66 -15.44
CA PRO A 56 20.54 -10.88 -16.60
C PRO A 56 20.12 -9.44 -16.22
N TYR A 57 19.71 -9.21 -14.97
CA TYR A 57 19.20 -7.94 -14.46
C TYR A 57 20.29 -7.20 -13.66
N GLN A 58 21.20 -6.55 -14.37
CA GLN A 58 22.28 -5.74 -13.79
C GLN A 58 21.78 -4.35 -13.37
N PRO A 59 22.16 -3.81 -12.21
CA PRO A 59 21.72 -2.47 -11.81
C PRO A 59 22.26 -1.39 -12.75
N GLN A 60 21.38 -0.62 -13.38
CA GLN A 60 21.76 0.42 -14.34
C GLN A 60 20.74 1.57 -14.30
N ALA A 61 21.23 2.80 -14.14
CA ALA A 61 20.39 4.00 -14.20
C ALA A 61 19.68 4.10 -15.57
N GLY A 62 18.38 4.39 -15.54
CA GLY A 62 17.54 4.56 -16.73
C GLY A 62 17.07 3.26 -17.40
N ARG A 63 17.63 2.09 -17.02
CA ARG A 63 17.24 0.78 -17.56
C ARG A 63 15.85 0.34 -17.05
N TYR A 64 15.63 0.49 -15.75
CA TYR A 64 14.42 -0.01 -15.10
C TYR A 64 13.36 1.08 -14.98
N ARG A 65 12.08 0.68 -14.94
CA ARG A 65 10.93 1.57 -14.70
C ARG A 65 10.03 0.99 -13.63
N LEU A 66 9.44 1.87 -12.83
CA LEU A 66 8.38 1.50 -11.90
C LEU A 66 7.03 1.84 -12.52
N ILE A 67 6.19 0.83 -12.71
CA ILE A 67 4.80 1.04 -13.11
C ILE A 67 3.95 1.02 -11.84
N VAL A 68 3.24 2.10 -11.57
CA VAL A 68 2.55 2.32 -10.29
C VAL A 68 1.14 2.87 -10.50
N GLY A 69 0.21 2.51 -9.61
CA GLY A 69 -1.06 3.20 -9.46
C GLY A 69 -1.03 4.03 -8.18
N MET A 70 -1.28 5.33 -8.27
CA MET A 70 -1.08 6.26 -7.14
C MET A 70 -1.96 5.96 -5.92
N GLY A 71 -3.15 5.38 -6.12
CA GLY A 71 -3.99 4.94 -4.99
C GLY A 71 -3.47 3.70 -4.27
N CYS A 72 -2.65 2.85 -4.93
CA CYS A 72 -2.26 1.54 -4.38
C CYS A 72 -1.18 1.66 -3.28
N PRO A 73 -1.42 1.16 -2.05
CA PRO A 73 -0.44 1.24 -0.96
C PRO A 73 0.81 0.37 -1.22
N TRP A 74 0.67 -0.74 -1.95
CA TRP A 74 1.79 -1.62 -2.31
C TRP A 74 2.74 -0.91 -3.27
N ALA A 75 2.21 -0.19 -4.25
CA ALA A 75 3.01 0.61 -5.18
C ALA A 75 3.57 1.87 -4.50
N HIS A 76 2.83 2.44 -3.56
CA HIS A 76 3.29 3.60 -2.81
C HIS A 76 4.58 3.32 -2.01
N ARG A 77 4.81 2.08 -1.55
CA ARG A 77 6.08 1.70 -0.88
C ARG A 77 7.29 1.93 -1.77
N THR A 78 7.18 1.58 -3.06
CA THR A 78 8.29 1.73 -4.01
C THR A 78 8.52 3.19 -4.35
N LEU A 79 7.47 4.01 -4.39
CA LEU A 79 7.58 5.47 -4.53
C LEU A 79 8.26 6.09 -3.31
N VAL A 80 7.88 5.68 -2.10
CA VAL A 80 8.48 6.17 -0.85
C VAL A 80 9.97 5.81 -0.76
N VAL A 81 10.36 4.56 -1.03
CA VAL A 81 11.80 4.20 -1.05
C VAL A 81 12.55 4.93 -2.15
N ARG A 82 11.98 5.04 -3.35
CA ARG A 82 12.55 5.82 -4.45
C ARG A 82 12.79 7.29 -4.04
N ALA A 83 11.83 7.90 -3.35
CA ALA A 83 11.95 9.25 -2.81
C ALA A 83 13.01 9.30 -1.71
N ILE A 84 12.97 8.47 -0.67
CA ILE A 84 13.99 8.49 0.41
C ILE A 84 15.42 8.40 -0.16
N LYS A 85 15.64 7.48 -1.09
CA LYS A 85 16.94 7.23 -1.73
C LYS A 85 17.34 8.29 -2.78
N GLY A 86 16.42 9.09 -3.28
CA GLY A 86 16.70 10.02 -4.36
C GLY A 86 17.00 9.32 -5.68
N LEU A 87 16.19 8.32 -6.04
CA LEU A 87 16.35 7.49 -7.23
C LEU A 87 15.53 8.00 -8.42
N GLU A 88 15.10 9.26 -8.40
CA GLU A 88 14.11 9.75 -9.36
C GLU A 88 14.62 9.74 -10.80
N ALA A 89 15.88 10.12 -10.98
CA ALA A 89 16.58 10.08 -12.26
C ALA A 89 16.97 8.64 -12.69
N ALA A 90 17.30 7.77 -11.73
CA ALA A 90 17.74 6.41 -12.01
C ALA A 90 16.59 5.47 -12.37
N ILE A 91 15.42 5.66 -11.75
CA ILE A 91 14.23 4.81 -11.87
C ILE A 91 13.03 5.68 -12.26
N PRO A 92 12.78 5.89 -13.56
CA PRO A 92 11.58 6.58 -14.02
C PRO A 92 10.30 5.85 -13.62
N VAL A 93 9.22 6.62 -13.45
CA VAL A 93 7.90 6.11 -13.07
C VAL A 93 6.94 6.24 -14.25
N VAL A 94 6.11 5.21 -14.44
CA VAL A 94 4.96 5.21 -15.34
C VAL A 94 3.71 5.01 -14.50
N VAL A 95 2.77 5.95 -14.59
CA VAL A 95 1.53 5.89 -13.80
C VAL A 95 0.45 5.18 -14.62
N VAL A 96 -0.26 4.26 -13.98
CA VAL A 96 -1.50 3.66 -14.47
C VAL A 96 -2.67 4.17 -13.63
N VAL A 97 -3.83 4.26 -14.27
CA VAL A 97 -5.10 4.66 -13.65
C VAL A 97 -6.06 3.46 -13.64
N PRO A 98 -6.99 3.39 -12.68
CA PRO A 98 -7.97 2.32 -12.64
C PRO A 98 -8.92 2.36 -13.84
N ASP A 99 -9.27 1.19 -14.38
CA ASP A 99 -10.30 1.07 -15.41
C ASP A 99 -11.70 1.00 -14.74
N PRO A 100 -12.59 1.99 -14.98
CA PRO A 100 -13.91 2.02 -14.35
C PRO A 100 -14.91 1.02 -14.97
N LEU A 101 -14.62 0.45 -16.16
CA LEU A 101 -15.50 -0.44 -16.88
C LEU A 101 -15.11 -1.91 -16.70
N GLU A 102 -13.88 -2.25 -17.04
CA GLU A 102 -13.39 -3.63 -17.01
C GLU A 102 -12.76 -4.00 -15.66
N GLY A 103 -12.41 -3.00 -14.85
CA GLY A 103 -11.60 -3.16 -13.66
C GLY A 103 -10.12 -3.39 -13.99
N GLY A 104 -9.26 -3.25 -12.99
CA GLY A 104 -7.81 -3.36 -13.17
C GLY A 104 -7.17 -2.01 -13.49
N TRP A 105 -6.07 -2.04 -14.27
CA TRP A 105 -5.20 -0.88 -14.49
C TRP A 105 -4.95 -0.64 -15.98
N VAL A 106 -5.05 0.62 -16.40
CA VAL A 106 -4.81 1.07 -17.77
C VAL A 106 -3.80 2.21 -17.82
N PHE A 107 -3.12 2.33 -18.96
CA PHE A 107 -2.21 3.44 -19.23
C PHE A 107 -2.99 4.57 -19.91
N GLU A 108 -2.86 5.80 -19.40
CA GLU A 108 -3.45 6.99 -20.07
C GLU A 108 -2.88 7.19 -21.48
N ARG A 109 -1.61 6.83 -21.67
CA ARG A 109 -0.92 6.76 -22.96
C ARG A 109 -0.28 5.40 -23.09
N ALA A 110 -0.45 4.77 -24.25
CA ALA A 110 0.08 3.43 -24.48
C ALA A 110 1.57 3.36 -24.12
N HIS A 111 1.94 2.33 -23.36
CA HIS A 111 3.32 2.10 -22.91
C HIS A 111 3.76 0.73 -23.42
N GLU A 112 4.94 0.67 -24.08
CA GLU A 112 5.42 -0.57 -24.76
C GLU A 112 4.41 -1.15 -25.78
N GLY A 113 3.52 -0.31 -26.32
CA GLY A 113 2.43 -0.73 -27.21
C GLY A 113 1.20 -1.29 -26.51
N CYS A 114 1.19 -1.33 -25.17
CA CYS A 114 0.06 -1.81 -24.36
C CYS A 114 -0.81 -0.65 -23.88
N ARG A 115 -2.13 -0.84 -23.87
CA ARG A 115 -3.12 0.09 -23.29
C ARG A 115 -3.55 -0.33 -21.89
N SER A 116 -3.48 -1.62 -21.57
CA SER A 116 -3.79 -2.14 -20.24
C SER A 116 -2.59 -2.82 -19.59
N LEU A 117 -2.60 -2.89 -18.25
CA LEU A 117 -1.61 -3.66 -17.51
C LEU A 117 -1.73 -5.16 -17.79
N ALA A 118 -2.93 -5.65 -18.13
CA ALA A 118 -3.13 -7.03 -18.55
C ALA A 118 -2.44 -7.38 -19.88
N GLU A 119 -2.46 -6.47 -20.86
CA GLU A 119 -1.64 -6.59 -22.07
C GLU A 119 -0.16 -6.55 -21.75
N PHE A 120 0.26 -5.66 -20.84
CA PHE A 120 1.66 -5.50 -20.44
C PHE A 120 2.23 -6.75 -19.77
N TYR A 121 1.46 -7.42 -18.92
CA TYR A 121 1.85 -8.71 -18.35
C TYR A 121 1.97 -9.82 -19.40
N ARG A 122 1.05 -9.85 -20.38
CA ARG A 122 1.11 -10.81 -21.50
C ARG A 122 2.28 -10.54 -22.44
N LEU A 123 2.72 -9.29 -22.57
CA LEU A 123 3.94 -8.92 -23.27
C LEU A 123 5.16 -9.57 -22.62
N SER A 124 5.24 -9.56 -21.28
CA SER A 124 6.36 -10.18 -20.56
C SER A 124 6.31 -11.70 -20.54
N GLN A 125 5.11 -12.29 -20.48
CA GLN A 125 4.92 -13.74 -20.47
C GLN A 125 3.69 -14.12 -21.27
N ALA A 126 3.91 -14.73 -22.44
CA ALA A 126 2.83 -15.22 -23.28
C ALA A 126 1.94 -16.21 -22.51
N GLY A 127 0.62 -16.03 -22.60
CA GLY A 127 -0.35 -16.88 -21.90
C GLY A 127 -0.48 -16.62 -20.40
N TYR A 128 0.02 -15.50 -19.86
CA TYR A 128 -0.17 -15.13 -18.46
C TYR A 128 -1.67 -15.06 -18.09
N THR A 129 -2.05 -15.77 -17.02
CA THR A 129 -3.43 -15.84 -16.50
C THR A 129 -3.57 -15.35 -15.06
N GLY A 130 -2.48 -14.86 -14.45
CA GLY A 130 -2.49 -14.31 -13.10
C GLY A 130 -3.10 -12.91 -13.01
N ARG A 131 -3.06 -12.33 -11.80
CA ARG A 131 -3.50 -10.93 -11.60
C ARG A 131 -2.41 -9.96 -12.04
N SER A 132 -2.75 -9.05 -12.94
CA SER A 132 -1.91 -7.92 -13.31
C SER A 132 -2.00 -6.82 -12.24
N THR A 133 -1.00 -6.74 -11.37
CA THR A 133 -0.98 -5.85 -10.19
C THR A 133 0.09 -4.78 -10.33
N VAL A 134 -0.06 -3.69 -9.57
CA VAL A 134 1.02 -2.73 -9.29
C VAL A 134 1.54 -2.94 -7.87
N PRO A 135 2.82 -2.67 -7.58
CA PRO A 135 3.83 -2.14 -8.49
C PRO A 135 4.40 -3.19 -9.45
N VAL A 136 4.99 -2.73 -10.55
CA VAL A 136 5.80 -3.55 -11.45
C VAL A 136 7.18 -2.90 -11.59
N LEU A 137 8.23 -3.68 -11.39
CA LEU A 137 9.59 -3.32 -11.75
C LEU A 137 9.89 -3.90 -13.13
N TRP A 138 9.93 -3.04 -14.14
CA TRP A 138 10.11 -3.38 -15.54
C TRP A 138 11.55 -3.15 -15.98
N ASP A 139 12.09 -4.07 -16.77
CA ASP A 139 13.37 -3.90 -17.45
C ASP A 139 13.15 -3.56 -18.92
N SER A 140 13.58 -2.37 -19.32
CA SER A 140 13.41 -1.88 -20.70
C SER A 140 14.37 -2.56 -21.69
N GLN A 141 15.44 -3.20 -21.22
CA GLN A 141 16.40 -3.89 -22.10
C GLN A 141 15.92 -5.28 -22.49
N THR A 142 15.51 -6.09 -21.50
CA THR A 142 14.96 -7.43 -21.76
C THR A 142 13.49 -7.39 -22.18
N ARG A 143 12.82 -6.25 -21.96
CA ARG A 143 11.37 -6.08 -22.14
C ARG A 143 10.57 -7.12 -21.36
N THR A 144 10.93 -7.30 -20.09
CA THR A 144 10.28 -8.22 -19.17
C THR A 144 10.03 -7.59 -17.81
N ILE A 145 9.02 -8.10 -17.11
CA ILE A 145 8.78 -7.81 -15.70
C ILE A 145 9.85 -8.53 -14.88
N VAL A 146 10.64 -7.77 -14.14
CA VAL A 146 11.62 -8.31 -13.20
C VAL A 146 10.91 -8.81 -11.95
N ASN A 147 10.09 -7.94 -11.34
CA ASN A 147 9.45 -8.23 -10.06
C ASN A 147 8.12 -7.49 -9.94
N ASN A 148 7.11 -8.11 -9.33
CA ASN A 148 5.84 -7.46 -9.00
C ASN A 148 5.43 -7.62 -7.52
N GLU A 149 6.37 -8.04 -6.67
CA GLU A 149 6.22 -8.10 -5.22
C GLU A 149 6.79 -6.84 -4.57
N SER A 150 5.90 -5.98 -4.06
CA SER A 150 6.28 -4.70 -3.45
C SER A 150 7.32 -4.82 -2.35
N ALA A 151 7.28 -5.89 -1.54
CA ALA A 151 8.19 -6.09 -0.41
C ALA A 151 9.62 -6.42 -0.88
N GLU A 152 9.76 -7.10 -2.02
CA GLU A 152 11.07 -7.38 -2.62
C GLU A 152 11.58 -6.18 -3.41
N ILE A 153 10.70 -5.50 -4.15
CA ILE A 153 11.08 -4.32 -4.93
C ILE A 153 11.69 -3.24 -4.04
N ILE A 154 11.14 -2.97 -2.86
CA ILE A 154 11.74 -1.98 -1.95
C ILE A 154 13.13 -2.38 -1.44
N VAL A 155 13.40 -3.67 -1.26
CA VAL A 155 14.74 -4.17 -0.90
C VAL A 155 15.69 -4.03 -2.09
N LEU A 156 15.22 -4.34 -3.30
CA LEU A 156 16.00 -4.16 -4.53
C LEU A 156 16.35 -2.68 -4.77
N LEU A 157 15.41 -1.76 -4.57
CA LEU A 157 15.65 -0.32 -4.70
C LEU A 157 16.64 0.19 -3.66
N ASP A 158 16.54 -0.27 -2.41
CA ASP A 158 17.44 0.11 -1.32
C ASP A 158 18.88 -0.38 -1.57
N ALA A 159 19.06 -1.64 -1.96
CA ALA A 159 20.39 -2.25 -2.08
C ALA A 159 21.01 -2.11 -3.48
N ALA A 160 20.31 -2.54 -4.54
CA ALA A 160 20.91 -2.68 -5.88
C ALA A 160 21.17 -1.33 -6.56
N PHE A 161 20.50 -0.26 -6.12
CA PHE A 161 20.61 1.06 -6.73
C PHE A 161 21.34 2.09 -5.85
N GLU A 162 22.01 1.66 -4.77
CA GLU A 162 22.73 2.56 -3.85
C GLU A 162 23.71 3.49 -4.59
N ARG A 163 24.46 2.94 -5.57
CA ARG A 163 25.43 3.71 -6.38
C ARG A 163 24.81 4.82 -7.24
N PHE A 164 23.50 4.82 -7.41
CA PHE A 164 22.75 5.81 -8.19
C PHE A 164 21.89 6.74 -7.31
N ALA A 165 21.93 6.57 -5.99
CA ALA A 165 21.17 7.36 -5.04
C ALA A 165 21.70 8.79 -4.97
N ALA A 166 20.82 9.79 -5.19
CA ALA A 166 21.16 11.20 -4.92
C ALA A 166 21.26 11.51 -3.41
N ARG A 167 20.71 10.62 -2.56
CA ARG A 167 20.82 10.66 -1.09
C ARG A 167 21.51 9.38 -0.60
N PRO A 168 22.84 9.26 -0.79
CA PRO A 168 23.58 8.07 -0.39
C PRO A 168 23.67 7.95 1.14
N GLY A 169 23.91 6.74 1.64
CA GLY A 169 24.18 6.49 3.07
C GLY A 169 22.93 6.26 3.94
N GLN A 170 21.73 6.38 3.37
CA GLN A 170 20.50 5.87 3.99
C GLN A 170 20.31 4.41 3.60
N ASN A 171 20.65 3.49 4.51
CA ASN A 171 20.35 2.07 4.36
C ASN A 171 19.09 1.74 5.17
N LEU A 172 18.00 1.42 4.48
CA LEU A 172 16.69 1.13 5.10
C LEU A 172 16.57 -0.33 5.56
N TYR A 173 17.52 -1.18 5.18
CA TYR A 173 17.56 -2.59 5.54
C TYR A 173 18.95 -3.08 5.99
N PRO A 174 19.55 -2.45 7.02
CA PRO A 174 20.92 -2.73 7.44
C PRO A 174 21.03 -4.08 8.17
N GLU A 175 22.15 -4.79 7.95
CA GLU A 175 22.39 -6.16 8.45
C GLU A 175 22.04 -6.34 9.94
N GLY A 176 22.50 -5.42 10.80
CA GLY A 176 22.29 -5.49 12.25
C GLY A 176 20.83 -5.32 12.70
N LEU A 177 19.94 -4.80 11.85
CA LEU A 177 18.52 -4.62 12.17
C LEU A 177 17.60 -5.54 11.37
N LYS A 178 18.11 -6.34 10.42
CA LYS A 178 17.28 -7.16 9.51
C LYS A 178 16.28 -8.05 10.25
N ALA A 179 16.73 -8.77 11.27
CA ALA A 179 15.85 -9.65 12.05
C ALA A 179 14.69 -8.89 12.72
N GLN A 180 14.97 -7.71 13.29
CA GLN A 180 13.95 -6.87 13.91
C GLN A 180 13.00 -6.26 12.86
N ILE A 181 13.54 -5.83 11.72
CA ILE A 181 12.76 -5.32 10.59
C ILE A 181 11.82 -6.42 10.06
N ASP A 182 12.31 -7.65 9.91
CA ASP A 182 11.52 -8.79 9.44
C ASP A 182 10.41 -9.19 10.40
N GLU A 183 10.68 -9.15 11.71
CA GLU A 183 9.66 -9.36 12.74
C GLU A 183 8.52 -8.33 12.62
N TRP A 184 8.87 -7.04 12.58
CA TRP A 184 7.89 -5.98 12.39
C TRP A 184 7.15 -6.12 11.06
N ASN A 185 7.86 -6.41 9.99
CA ASN A 185 7.31 -6.60 8.66
C ASN A 185 6.25 -7.69 8.60
N SER A 186 6.54 -8.85 9.21
CA SER A 186 5.61 -9.97 9.30
C SER A 186 4.33 -9.57 10.03
N ARG A 187 4.49 -8.92 11.20
CA ARG A 187 3.39 -8.44 12.02
C ARG A 187 2.53 -7.40 11.30
N ILE A 188 3.17 -6.36 10.76
CA ILE A 188 2.52 -5.25 10.05
C ILE A 188 1.81 -5.76 8.81
N TYR A 189 2.41 -6.68 8.04
CA TYR A 189 1.73 -7.27 6.89
C TYR A 189 0.45 -7.99 7.30
N ALA A 190 0.56 -8.97 8.21
CA ALA A 190 -0.53 -9.86 8.55
C ALA A 190 -1.68 -9.15 9.27
N ALA A 191 -1.37 -8.20 10.16
CA ALA A 191 -2.37 -7.56 11.01
C ALA A 191 -2.82 -6.18 10.51
N ILE A 192 -1.99 -5.46 9.73
CA ILE A 192 -2.27 -4.06 9.36
C ILE A 192 -2.42 -3.90 7.85
N ASN A 193 -1.35 -4.13 7.07
CA ASN A 193 -1.38 -3.88 5.63
C ASN A 193 -2.41 -4.76 4.91
N ASP A 194 -2.42 -6.06 5.19
CA ASP A 194 -3.44 -6.97 4.70
C ASP A 194 -4.67 -6.97 5.63
N GLY A 195 -4.49 -6.66 6.91
CA GLY A 195 -5.56 -6.63 7.92
C GLY A 195 -6.70 -5.69 7.55
N VAL A 196 -6.41 -4.46 7.09
CA VAL A 196 -7.44 -3.52 6.64
C VAL A 196 -8.27 -4.07 5.47
N TYR A 197 -7.63 -4.80 4.53
CA TYR A 197 -8.34 -5.45 3.43
C TYR A 197 -9.16 -6.66 3.92
N ARG A 198 -8.62 -7.45 4.86
CA ARG A 198 -9.37 -8.55 5.48
C ARG A 198 -10.63 -8.05 6.17
N THR A 199 -10.56 -6.89 6.82
CA THR A 199 -11.71 -6.22 7.42
C THR A 199 -12.68 -5.71 6.35
N GLY A 200 -12.20 -4.92 5.39
CA GLY A 200 -13.06 -4.30 4.37
C GLY A 200 -13.70 -5.26 3.38
N PHE A 201 -13.05 -6.41 3.12
CA PHE A 201 -13.52 -7.44 2.19
C PHE A 201 -14.16 -8.66 2.87
N ALA A 202 -14.28 -8.66 4.20
CA ALA A 202 -14.94 -9.74 4.92
C ALA A 202 -16.36 -9.96 4.38
N GLN A 203 -16.71 -11.22 4.11
CA GLN A 203 -18.04 -11.60 3.63
C GLN A 203 -18.90 -12.28 4.71
N SER A 204 -18.43 -12.28 5.96
CA SER A 204 -19.15 -12.74 7.14
C SER A 204 -18.83 -11.83 8.33
N GLN A 205 -19.78 -11.72 9.27
CA GLN A 205 -19.60 -10.91 10.48
C GLN A 205 -18.43 -11.42 11.34
N SER A 206 -18.28 -12.73 11.47
CA SER A 206 -17.20 -13.35 12.24
C SER A 206 -15.82 -13.09 11.63
N ALA A 207 -15.68 -13.17 10.30
CA ALA A 207 -14.41 -12.84 9.63
C ALA A 207 -14.05 -11.36 9.80
N TYR A 208 -15.06 -10.47 9.72
CA TYR A 208 -14.88 -9.04 9.96
C TYR A 208 -14.39 -8.78 11.40
N GLU A 209 -15.07 -9.34 12.41
CA GLU A 209 -14.75 -9.16 13.83
C GLU A 209 -13.34 -9.67 14.16
N GLN A 210 -12.96 -10.84 13.64
CA GLN A 210 -11.61 -11.37 13.83
C GLN A 210 -10.55 -10.46 13.20
N ALA A 211 -10.76 -10.01 11.97
CA ALA A 211 -9.82 -9.14 11.26
C ALA A 211 -9.67 -7.78 11.95
N VAL A 212 -10.78 -7.12 12.28
CA VAL A 212 -10.78 -5.78 12.90
C VAL A 212 -10.19 -5.82 14.31
N ASN A 213 -10.47 -6.86 15.11
CA ASN A 213 -9.89 -7.00 16.45
C ASN A 213 -8.37 -7.20 16.38
N ARG A 214 -7.88 -8.03 15.45
CA ARG A 214 -6.44 -8.24 15.24
C ARG A 214 -5.74 -6.97 14.75
N LEU A 215 -6.39 -6.21 13.87
CA LEU A 215 -5.90 -4.93 13.37
C LEU A 215 -5.69 -3.93 14.50
N PHE A 216 -6.71 -3.70 15.34
CA PHE A 216 -6.61 -2.74 16.42
C PHE A 216 -5.65 -3.18 17.53
N ALA A 217 -5.58 -4.48 17.85
CA ALA A 217 -4.57 -4.98 18.79
C ALA A 217 -3.14 -4.70 18.28
N ALA A 218 -2.88 -4.87 16.98
CA ALA A 218 -1.57 -4.56 16.41
C ALA A 218 -1.28 -3.05 16.36
N LEU A 219 -2.28 -2.21 16.10
CA LEU A 219 -2.12 -0.75 16.16
C LEU A 219 -1.85 -0.27 17.59
N ASP A 220 -2.57 -0.82 18.59
CA ASP A 220 -2.36 -0.49 20.01
C ASP A 220 -0.93 -0.85 20.47
N ASP A 221 -0.43 -2.03 20.08
CA ASP A 221 0.92 -2.45 20.44
C ASP A 221 2.01 -1.64 19.72
N ILE A 222 1.77 -1.19 18.48
CA ILE A 222 2.69 -0.29 17.77
C ILE A 222 2.67 1.11 18.41
N ASP A 223 1.50 1.62 18.77
CA ASP A 223 1.39 2.91 19.45
C ASP A 223 2.19 2.92 20.75
N ALA A 224 2.06 1.87 21.56
CA ALA A 224 2.86 1.69 22.78
C ALA A 224 4.37 1.61 22.50
N ALA A 225 4.78 0.88 21.44
CA ALA A 225 6.20 0.83 21.06
C ALA A 225 6.76 2.19 20.61
N LEU A 226 5.92 3.04 20.00
CA LEU A 226 6.28 4.37 19.49
C LEU A 226 6.29 5.47 20.57
N GLU A 227 5.94 5.14 21.82
CA GLU A 227 6.07 6.03 22.98
C GLU A 227 7.53 6.46 23.20
N THR A 228 8.43 5.48 23.15
CA THR A 228 9.86 5.66 23.48
C THR A 228 10.77 5.60 22.26
N ARG A 229 10.26 5.18 21.10
CA ARG A 229 11.05 5.01 19.87
C ARG A 229 10.58 5.98 18.81
N ARG A 230 11.50 6.66 18.13
CA ARG A 230 11.14 7.53 16.99
C ARG A 230 10.56 6.71 15.83
N TYR A 231 11.18 5.58 15.51
CA TYR A 231 10.78 4.61 14.48
C TYR A 231 10.66 3.19 15.05
N LEU A 232 10.12 2.25 14.28
CA LEU A 232 9.82 0.89 14.76
C LEU A 232 11.05 0.13 15.29
N CYS A 233 12.20 0.35 14.66
CA CYS A 233 13.49 -0.25 14.99
C CYS A 233 14.42 0.68 15.79
N GLY A 234 13.88 1.71 16.46
CA GLY A 234 14.66 2.65 17.27
C GLY A 234 14.75 4.04 16.64
N GLU A 235 15.95 4.60 16.52
CA GLU A 235 16.15 5.98 16.04
C GLU A 235 16.28 6.09 14.51
N LYS A 236 16.56 4.99 13.80
CA LYS A 236 16.77 4.99 12.34
C LYS A 236 15.53 4.52 11.59
N LEU A 237 15.20 5.24 10.52
CA LEU A 237 14.16 4.86 9.58
C LEU A 237 14.51 3.52 8.90
N SER A 238 13.52 2.66 8.74
CA SER A 238 13.69 1.35 8.12
C SER A 238 12.59 1.01 7.10
N LEU A 239 12.75 -0.09 6.35
CA LEU A 239 11.70 -0.61 5.48
C LEU A 239 10.41 -1.00 6.24
N ALA A 240 10.49 -1.28 7.55
CA ALA A 240 9.30 -1.53 8.37
C ALA A 240 8.42 -0.29 8.45
N ASP A 241 9.04 0.88 8.63
CA ASP A 241 8.34 2.16 8.72
C ASP A 241 7.66 2.52 7.40
N VAL A 242 8.36 2.33 6.28
CA VAL A 242 7.79 2.52 4.93
C VAL A 242 6.55 1.63 4.71
N ARG A 243 6.62 0.37 5.14
CA ARG A 243 5.50 -0.58 5.00
C ARG A 243 4.31 -0.18 5.87
N LEU A 244 4.54 0.35 7.06
CA LEU A 244 3.47 0.84 7.94
C LEU A 244 2.87 2.16 7.42
N PHE A 245 3.71 3.13 7.06
CA PHE A 245 3.34 4.46 6.57
C PHE A 245 2.26 4.41 5.50
N THR A 246 2.48 3.59 4.46
CA THR A 246 1.57 3.51 3.32
C THR A 246 0.15 3.07 3.67
N THR A 247 -0.02 2.38 4.81
CA THR A 247 -1.33 2.04 5.36
C THR A 247 -1.87 3.14 6.26
N LEU A 248 -1.06 3.69 7.17
CA LEU A 248 -1.48 4.76 8.09
C LEU A 248 -1.97 6.01 7.34
N ILE A 249 -1.26 6.42 6.30
CA ILE A 249 -1.60 7.61 5.49
C ILE A 249 -2.95 7.49 4.76
N ARG A 250 -3.46 6.25 4.60
CA ARG A 250 -4.77 5.94 4.00
C ARG A 250 -5.85 5.64 5.03
N PHE A 251 -5.49 5.50 6.31
CA PHE A 251 -6.37 4.91 7.31
C PHE A 251 -7.60 5.79 7.57
N ASP A 252 -7.40 7.03 8.01
CA ASP A 252 -8.50 7.96 8.30
C ASP A 252 -9.24 8.38 7.02
N LEU A 253 -8.51 8.46 5.91
CA LEU A 253 -9.02 8.89 4.61
C LEU A 253 -9.97 7.86 3.99
N VAL A 254 -9.65 6.56 4.13
CA VAL A 254 -10.31 5.46 3.42
C VAL A 254 -10.72 4.34 4.37
N TYR A 255 -9.75 3.70 5.03
CA TYR A 255 -10.00 2.42 5.71
C TYR A 255 -10.97 2.55 6.88
N HIS A 256 -10.91 3.66 7.61
CA HIS A 256 -11.82 3.98 8.69
C HIS A 256 -13.29 4.00 8.23
N GLY A 257 -13.57 4.64 7.09
CA GLY A 257 -14.91 4.71 6.52
C GLY A 257 -15.27 3.48 5.69
N LEU A 258 -14.64 3.34 4.51
CA LEU A 258 -15.00 2.34 3.50
C LEU A 258 -14.85 0.90 4.01
N PHE A 259 -13.71 0.61 4.65
CA PHE A 259 -13.42 -0.74 5.16
C PHE A 259 -13.96 -0.98 6.57
N LYS A 260 -14.61 0.03 7.17
CA LYS A 260 -15.19 -0.04 8.52
C LYS A 260 -14.14 -0.34 9.60
N CYS A 261 -12.88 0.06 9.40
CA CYS A 261 -11.86 0.01 10.44
C CYS A 261 -12.07 1.18 11.44
N ASN A 262 -13.22 1.20 12.13
CA ASN A 262 -13.77 2.42 12.74
C ASN A 262 -13.82 2.42 14.27
N ARG A 263 -12.99 1.60 14.95
CA ARG A 263 -12.88 1.65 16.42
C ARG A 263 -12.15 2.91 16.90
N ARG A 264 -11.15 3.37 16.15
CA ARG A 264 -10.35 4.57 16.43
C ARG A 264 -9.70 5.06 15.13
N ARG A 265 -9.53 6.37 14.95
CA ARG A 265 -8.74 6.96 13.85
C ARG A 265 -7.25 6.97 14.22
N VAL A 266 -6.35 7.00 13.24
CA VAL A 266 -4.90 7.17 13.48
C VAL A 266 -4.62 8.45 14.25
N ARG A 267 -5.35 9.55 13.96
CA ARG A 267 -5.23 10.82 14.68
C ARG A 267 -5.60 10.77 16.17
N ASP A 268 -6.36 9.76 16.60
CA ASP A 268 -6.81 9.61 17.99
C ASP A 268 -5.83 8.78 18.84
N TYR A 269 -4.74 8.30 18.25
CA TYR A 269 -3.67 7.59 18.95
C TYR A 269 -2.59 8.55 19.47
N ALA A 270 -1.99 8.23 20.61
CA ALA A 270 -1.07 9.11 21.30
C ALA A 270 0.26 9.30 20.54
N HIS A 271 0.76 8.24 19.90
CA HIS A 271 2.09 8.22 19.28
C HIS A 271 2.04 7.98 17.77
N LEU A 272 1.10 7.17 17.28
CA LEU A 272 0.91 6.89 15.85
C LEU A 272 0.64 8.15 15.03
N TRP A 273 -0.10 9.13 15.57
CA TRP A 273 -0.37 10.37 14.83
C TRP A 273 0.87 11.23 14.66
N GLY A 274 1.67 11.39 15.71
CA GLY A 274 2.98 12.04 15.61
C GLY A 274 3.90 11.30 14.64
N TYR A 275 3.92 9.97 14.72
CA TYR A 275 4.74 9.11 13.86
C TYR A 275 4.38 9.23 12.38
N LEU A 276 3.09 9.23 12.06
CA LEU A 276 2.62 9.44 10.69
C LEU A 276 3.04 10.82 10.14
N ARG A 277 2.95 11.86 10.97
CA ARG A 277 3.38 13.22 10.60
C ARG A 277 4.89 13.33 10.40
N ASP A 278 5.68 12.73 11.28
CA ASP A 278 7.15 12.65 11.16
C ASP A 278 7.55 12.03 9.81
N LEU A 279 6.95 10.89 9.45
CA LEU A 279 7.20 10.25 8.16
C LEU A 279 6.72 11.05 6.95
N TYR A 280 5.53 11.67 7.04
CA TYR A 280 4.97 12.48 5.96
C TYR A 280 5.83 13.71 5.64
N GLN A 281 6.47 14.30 6.67
CA GLN A 281 7.29 15.50 6.56
C GLN A 281 8.74 15.21 6.13
N LEU A 282 9.14 13.95 5.99
CA LEU A 282 10.45 13.61 5.41
C LEU A 282 10.56 14.14 3.97
N PRO A 283 11.75 14.59 3.54
CA PRO A 283 11.93 15.17 2.21
C PRO A 283 11.43 14.28 1.07
N GLY A 284 10.51 14.81 0.26
CA GLY A 284 9.93 14.15 -0.92
C GLY A 284 8.81 13.15 -0.63
N ILE A 285 8.45 12.87 0.63
CA ILE A 285 7.38 11.91 0.95
C ILE A 285 5.99 12.49 0.70
N ALA A 286 5.77 13.77 1.00
CA ALA A 286 4.50 14.42 0.69
C ALA A 286 4.16 14.34 -0.81
N ASP A 287 5.17 14.45 -1.69
CA ASP A 287 5.01 14.39 -3.14
C ASP A 287 4.61 13.00 -3.66
N THR A 288 4.78 11.94 -2.86
CA THR A 288 4.31 10.60 -3.23
C THR A 288 2.84 10.36 -2.87
N CYS A 289 2.21 11.29 -2.13
CA CYS A 289 0.86 11.16 -1.58
C CYS A 289 -0.19 11.90 -2.41
N ASP A 290 -0.79 11.22 -3.39
CA ASP A 290 -1.93 11.74 -4.13
C ASP A 290 -3.26 11.36 -3.44
N PHE A 291 -3.72 12.22 -2.54
CA PHE A 291 -4.92 11.98 -1.73
C PHE A 291 -6.22 11.95 -2.53
N ASP A 292 -6.28 12.68 -3.64
CA ASP A 292 -7.45 12.70 -4.52
C ASP A 292 -7.56 11.38 -5.26
N THR A 293 -6.47 10.93 -5.89
CA THR A 293 -6.44 9.62 -6.55
C THR A 293 -6.66 8.49 -5.54
N ILE A 294 -6.08 8.54 -4.34
CA ILE A 294 -6.37 7.55 -3.29
C ILE A 294 -7.87 7.47 -3.00
N ARG A 295 -8.56 8.60 -2.79
CA ARG A 295 -10.00 8.57 -2.51
C ARG A 295 -10.82 8.07 -3.69
N CYS A 296 -10.52 8.56 -4.89
CA CYS A 296 -11.19 8.15 -6.12
C CYS A 296 -11.02 6.66 -6.38
N ASP A 297 -9.82 6.11 -6.21
CA ASP A 297 -9.54 4.69 -6.40
C ASP A 297 -10.37 3.82 -5.46
N TYR A 298 -10.39 4.14 -4.16
CA TYR A 298 -11.07 3.30 -3.19
C TYR A 298 -12.59 3.47 -3.19
N TYR A 299 -13.09 4.70 -3.16
CA TYR A 299 -14.54 4.95 -3.11
C TYR A 299 -15.22 4.82 -4.48
N GLY A 300 -14.49 5.06 -5.57
CA GLY A 300 -15.01 4.98 -6.94
C GLY A 300 -14.85 3.61 -7.59
N ASN A 301 -13.68 2.95 -7.43
CA ASN A 301 -13.33 1.77 -8.24
C ASN A 301 -13.42 0.42 -7.51
N LEU A 302 -13.60 0.40 -6.18
CA LEU A 302 -13.82 -0.85 -5.43
C LEU A 302 -15.30 -1.28 -5.42
N PHE A 303 -15.96 -1.26 -6.57
CA PHE A 303 -17.30 -1.83 -6.70
C PHE A 303 -17.26 -3.36 -6.46
N PRO A 304 -18.10 -3.95 -5.60
CA PRO A 304 -19.36 -3.41 -5.08
C PRO A 304 -19.34 -2.88 -3.63
N LEU A 305 -18.18 -2.52 -3.06
CA LEU A 305 -18.10 -2.02 -1.68
C LEU A 305 -18.82 -0.68 -1.45
N ASN A 306 -18.71 0.23 -2.41
CA ASN A 306 -19.39 1.53 -2.39
C ASN A 306 -20.24 1.71 -3.65
N PRO A 307 -21.43 1.09 -3.72
CA PRO A 307 -22.22 1.06 -4.95
C PRO A 307 -22.73 2.43 -5.41
N GLY A 308 -22.84 3.39 -4.49
CA GLY A 308 -23.22 4.76 -4.83
C GLY A 308 -22.11 5.58 -5.47
N GLY A 309 -20.85 5.11 -5.42
CA GLY A 309 -19.69 5.83 -5.97
C GLY A 309 -19.44 7.19 -5.32
N ILE A 310 -20.11 7.51 -4.21
CA ILE A 310 -19.95 8.79 -3.51
C ILE A 310 -18.59 8.81 -2.83
N ILE A 311 -17.79 9.82 -3.15
CA ILE A 311 -16.45 10.01 -2.60
C ILE A 311 -16.54 11.08 -1.49
N PRO A 312 -16.23 10.75 -0.23
CA PRO A 312 -16.27 11.72 0.85
C PRO A 312 -15.14 12.76 0.72
N PRO A 313 -15.34 13.99 1.23
CA PRO A 313 -14.33 15.04 1.21
C PRO A 313 -13.10 14.73 2.07
N GLY A 314 -13.15 13.69 2.92
CA GLY A 314 -12.04 13.27 3.77
C GLY A 314 -11.85 14.17 5.00
N PRO A 315 -10.89 13.85 5.87
CA PRO A 315 -10.49 14.72 6.96
C PRO A 315 -9.63 15.90 6.47
N ASP A 316 -9.38 16.88 7.33
CA ASP A 316 -8.37 17.92 7.05
C ASP A 316 -6.97 17.30 6.98
N LEU A 317 -6.30 17.50 5.85
CA LEU A 317 -4.97 16.97 5.56
C LEU A 317 -3.86 17.99 5.88
N GLN A 318 -4.20 19.28 6.10
CA GLN A 318 -3.21 20.29 6.49
C GLN A 318 -2.57 19.96 7.84
N GLU A 319 -3.30 19.25 8.71
CA GLU A 319 -2.80 18.76 9.99
C GLU A 319 -1.58 17.84 9.84
N LEU A 320 -1.38 17.19 8.69
CA LEU A 320 -0.21 16.33 8.44
C LEU A 320 1.11 17.10 8.45
N SER A 321 1.08 18.41 8.14
CA SER A 321 2.25 19.30 8.11
C SER A 321 2.49 20.05 9.42
N THR A 322 1.71 19.76 10.46
CA THR A 322 1.91 20.38 11.78
C THR A 322 3.08 19.74 12.54
N PRO A 323 3.79 20.48 13.43
CA PRO A 323 4.89 19.93 14.22
C PRO A 323 4.52 18.66 14.98
N HIS A 324 5.40 17.66 14.96
CA HIS A 324 5.16 16.35 15.57
C HIS A 324 6.00 16.06 16.84
N ASP A 325 7.03 16.87 17.12
CA ASP A 325 7.88 16.78 18.32
C ASP A 325 8.50 15.39 18.57
N ARG A 326 8.84 14.68 17.49
CA ARG A 326 9.40 13.31 17.56
C ARG A 326 10.91 13.26 17.45
N GLU A 327 11.52 14.37 17.06
CA GLU A 327 12.97 14.59 17.04
C GLU A 327 13.59 14.38 18.43
N ARG A 328 12.85 14.74 19.50
CA ARG A 328 13.27 14.54 20.90
C ARG A 328 13.54 13.07 21.25
N LEU A 329 12.92 12.12 20.53
CA LEU A 329 13.09 10.68 20.76
C LEU A 329 14.33 10.11 20.06
N GLY A 330 15.02 10.88 19.22
CA GLY A 330 16.24 10.47 18.53
C GLY A 330 17.52 11.16 19.06
N SER A 331 17.46 11.76 20.24
CA SER A 331 18.58 12.53 20.83
C SER A 331 18.95 12.07 22.24
N ALA A 332 18.31 11.02 22.76
CA ALA A 332 18.42 10.63 24.17
C ALA A 332 19.70 9.87 24.54
N GLU A 333 20.48 9.37 23.56
CA GLU A 333 21.74 8.65 23.84
C GLU A 333 22.98 9.57 23.93
N ALA A 334 22.86 10.88 23.67
CA ALA A 334 24.02 11.79 23.70
C ALA A 334 24.37 12.36 25.10
N HIS A 335 23.63 12.01 26.17
CA HIS A 335 23.79 12.64 27.50
C HIS A 335 24.17 11.69 28.66
N THR A 336 24.60 10.46 28.38
CA THR A 336 25.21 9.57 29.40
C THR A 336 26.66 9.29 29.07
N GLY A 337 27.52 10.29 29.30
CA GLY A 337 28.96 10.20 29.08
C GLY A 337 29.67 11.49 29.47
N GLY A 338 29.61 11.83 30.77
CA GLY A 338 30.35 12.93 31.40
C GLY A 338 30.94 12.46 32.71
#